data_AF-A0A974YEV6-F1
#
_entry.id   AF-A0A974YEV6-F1
#
_cell.length_a   1.000
_cell.length_b   1.000
_cell.length_c   1.000
_cell.angle_alpha   90.00
_cell.angle_beta   90.00
_cell.angle_gamma   90.00
#
_symmetry.space_group_name_H-M   'P 1'
#
loop_
_entity.id
_entity.type
_entity.pdbx_description
1 polymer ?
#
loop_
_entity_poly.entity_id
_entity_poly.type
_entity_poly.pdbx_seq_one_letter_code
_entity_poly.pdbx_strand_id
1 'polypeptide(L)'
;MPLFYFDVQLGTNCLPDHTGLELVTLEAADHEATRSAVEIARHQLIKLGVLHVRVTVRNERRQHLLKASVPMIVAREISQPELSPRRGASEDPRSVEWQQGQNGLGLNQASKPQHQSGFVRGRRSE
;
A
#
# COMPACT_ATOMS: atom_id res chain seq x y z
N MET A 1 6.55 42.74 -3.44
CA MET A 1 6.52 42.01 -4.73
C MET A 1 5.14 41.37 -4.86
N PRO A 2 4.70 40.85 -6.03
CA PRO A 2 3.39 40.20 -6.13
C PRO A 2 3.24 39.04 -5.14
N LEU A 3 2.09 38.93 -4.48
CA LEU A 3 1.79 37.85 -3.54
C LEU A 3 1.01 36.71 -4.23
N PHE A 4 1.53 35.49 -4.12
CA PHE A 4 0.95 34.28 -4.70
C PHE A 4 0.55 33.29 -3.61
N TYR A 5 -0.60 32.64 -3.76
CA TYR A 5 -1.11 31.65 -2.80
C TYR A 5 -1.14 30.25 -3.42
N PHE A 6 -0.64 29.25 -2.70
CA PHE A 6 -0.41 27.89 -3.21
C PHE A 6 -1.35 26.88 -2.56
N ASP A 7 -2.57 26.75 -3.08
CA ASP A 7 -3.53 25.79 -2.57
C ASP A 7 -3.12 24.37 -2.97
N VAL A 8 -3.04 23.46 -2.00
CA VAL A 8 -2.64 22.07 -2.20
C VAL A 8 -3.87 21.17 -2.17
N GLN A 9 -4.01 20.32 -3.19
CA GLN A 9 -5.02 19.28 -3.23
C GLN A 9 -4.36 17.89 -3.23
N LEU A 10 -4.77 17.06 -2.26
CA LEU A 10 -4.31 15.70 -2.03
C LEU A 10 -5.50 14.75 -2.09
N GLY A 11 -5.68 14.07 -3.23
CA GLY A 11 -6.90 13.30 -3.47
C GLY A 11 -8.14 14.19 -3.38
N THR A 12 -9.04 13.89 -2.45
CA THR A 12 -10.27 14.68 -2.19
C THR A 12 -10.04 15.85 -1.23
N ASN A 13 -8.91 15.88 -0.51
CA ASN A 13 -8.64 16.90 0.51
C ASN A 13 -8.02 18.13 -0.13
N CYS A 14 -8.53 19.31 0.24
CA CYS A 14 -7.98 20.61 -0.18
C CYS A 14 -7.46 21.35 1.05
N LEU A 15 -6.22 21.85 0.95
CA LEU A 15 -5.52 22.63 1.96
C LEU A 15 -5.26 24.02 1.36
N PRO A 16 -6.12 25.00 1.65
CA PRO A 16 -5.93 26.35 1.14
C PRO A 16 -4.75 27.04 1.82
N ASP A 17 -3.97 27.76 1.04
CA ASP A 17 -2.90 28.62 1.54
C ASP A 17 -3.45 30.04 1.80
N HIS A 18 -3.29 30.48 3.05
CA HIS A 18 -3.73 31.79 3.53
C HIS A 18 -2.58 32.77 3.72
N THR A 19 -1.34 32.29 3.76
CA THR A 19 -0.15 33.11 3.99
C THR A 19 0.38 33.65 2.66
N GLY A 20 0.48 32.78 1.66
CA GLY A 20 1.09 33.11 0.38
C GLY A 20 2.61 33.33 0.45
N LEU A 21 3.21 33.52 -0.71
CA LEU A 21 4.63 33.79 -0.90
C LEU A 21 4.80 34.94 -1.89
N GLU A 22 5.64 35.92 -1.53
CA GLU A 22 6.01 37.00 -2.43
C GLU A 22 7.04 36.54 -3.45
N LEU A 23 6.71 36.63 -4.74
CA LEU A 23 7.61 36.23 -5.83
C LEU A 23 7.62 37.31 -6.92
N VAL A 24 8.78 37.50 -7.55
CA VAL A 24 8.99 38.56 -8.55
C VAL A 24 8.13 38.34 -9.79
N THR A 25 7.97 37.08 -10.21
CA THR A 25 7.33 36.73 -11.49
C THR A 25 6.41 35.53 -11.33
N LEU A 26 5.48 35.38 -12.28
CA LEU A 26 4.64 34.19 -12.40
C LEU A 26 5.46 32.92 -12.66
N GLU A 27 6.57 33.05 -13.38
CA GLU A 27 7.46 31.92 -13.71
C GLU A 27 8.20 31.40 -12.47
N ALA A 28 8.60 32.30 -11.55
CA ALA A 28 9.10 31.90 -10.23
C ALA A 28 8.01 31.16 -9.42
N ALA A 29 6.74 31.60 -9.53
CA ALA A 29 5.62 30.92 -8.89
C ALA A 29 5.32 29.54 -9.50
N ASP A 30 5.51 29.36 -10.81
CA ASP A 30 5.36 28.07 -11.47
C ASP A 30 6.45 27.07 -11.02
N HIS A 31 7.70 27.51 -10.97
CA HIS A 31 8.80 26.71 -10.46
C HIS A 31 8.57 26.29 -9.00
N GLU A 32 8.13 27.21 -8.15
CA GLU A 32 7.84 26.93 -6.75
C GLU A 32 6.64 25.96 -6.60
N ALA A 33 5.58 26.16 -7.38
CA ALA A 33 4.42 25.26 -7.38
C ALA A 33 4.79 23.84 -7.82
N THR A 34 5.61 23.72 -8.86
CA THR A 34 6.10 22.44 -9.37
C THR A 34 6.98 21.74 -8.33
N ARG A 35 7.93 22.47 -7.75
CA ARG A 35 8.81 21.95 -6.69
C ARG A 35 8.00 21.46 -5.49
N SER A 36 7.07 22.29 -5.01
CA SER A 36 6.17 21.95 -3.91
C SER A 36 5.36 20.69 -4.23
N ALA A 37 4.77 20.59 -5.43
CA ALA A 37 4.00 19.41 -5.82
C ALA A 37 4.83 18.12 -5.78
N VAL A 38 6.09 18.16 -6.24
CA VAL A 38 7.01 17.01 -6.21
C VAL A 38 7.42 16.64 -4.79
N GLU A 39 7.79 17.62 -3.96
CA GLU A 39 8.20 17.38 -2.57
C GLU A 39 7.06 16.78 -1.73
N ILE A 40 5.83 17.25 -1.97
CA ILE A 40 4.63 16.71 -1.33
C ILE A 40 4.34 15.30 -1.86
N ALA A 41 4.40 15.08 -3.17
CA ALA A 41 4.17 13.76 -3.76
C ALA A 41 5.16 12.72 -3.21
N ARG A 42 6.44 13.09 -3.07
CA ARG A 42 7.47 12.24 -2.46
C ARG A 42 7.13 11.87 -1.01
N HIS A 43 6.65 12.82 -0.21
CA HIS A 43 6.25 12.54 1.17
C HIS A 43 4.99 11.67 1.27
N GLN A 44 4.02 11.87 0.37
CA GLN A 44 2.74 11.16 0.39
C GLN A 44 2.83 9.74 -0.16
N LEU A 45 3.73 9.48 -1.11
CA LEU A 45 4.08 8.15 -1.60
C LEU A 45 4.35 7.16 -0.47
N ILE A 46 5.11 7.60 0.53
CA ILE A 46 5.57 6.74 1.63
C ILE A 46 4.43 6.44 2.62
N LYS A 47 3.40 7.30 2.69
CA LYS A 47 2.44 7.29 3.79
C LYS A 47 1.02 6.89 3.42
N LEU A 48 0.51 7.32 2.26
CA LEU A 48 -0.94 7.33 2.02
C LEU A 48 -1.37 6.72 0.68
N GLY A 49 -0.44 6.31 -0.19
CA GLY A 49 -0.78 5.80 -1.53
C GLY A 49 -1.53 6.82 -2.39
N VAL A 50 -1.33 8.12 -2.15
CA VAL A 50 -1.98 9.21 -2.89
C VAL A 50 -1.44 9.23 -4.32
N LEU A 51 -2.33 9.03 -5.29
CA LEU A 51 -1.98 8.91 -6.72
C LEU A 51 -1.91 10.24 -7.47
N HIS A 52 -2.33 11.35 -6.84
CA HIS A 52 -2.40 12.64 -7.52
C HIS A 52 -2.24 13.80 -6.53
N VAL A 53 -1.20 14.60 -6.76
CA VAL A 53 -0.97 15.88 -6.07
C VAL A 53 -1.21 17.00 -7.06
N ARG A 54 -1.96 18.02 -6.64
CA ARG A 54 -2.18 19.24 -7.42
C ARG A 54 -1.89 20.46 -6.55
N VAL A 55 -1.15 21.41 -7.11
CA VAL A 55 -0.93 22.73 -6.54
C VAL A 55 -1.55 23.76 -7.47
N THR A 56 -2.42 24.59 -6.93
CA THR A 56 -3.07 25.68 -7.68
C THR A 56 -2.56 27.00 -7.15
N VAL A 57 -2.04 27.84 -8.04
CA VAL A 57 -1.57 29.18 -7.65
C VAL A 57 -2.65 30.21 -7.92
N ARG A 58 -2.90 31.05 -6.93
CA ARG A 58 -3.84 32.16 -7.00
C ARG A 58 -3.14 33.48 -6.78
N ASN A 59 -3.68 34.53 -7.39
CA ASN A 59 -3.26 35.91 -7.10
C ASN A 59 -4.01 36.50 -5.88
N GLU A 60 -3.65 37.72 -5.53
CA GLU A 60 -4.30 38.53 -4.47
C GLU A 60 -5.82 38.69 -4.66
N ARG A 61 -6.29 38.71 -5.92
CA ARG A 61 -7.71 38.77 -6.27
C ARG A 61 -8.40 37.40 -6.20
N ARG A 62 -7.73 36.38 -5.67
CA ARG A 62 -8.19 34.98 -5.57
C ARG A 62 -8.49 34.31 -6.92
N GLN A 63 -7.97 34.86 -8.01
CA GLN A 63 -8.10 34.27 -9.35
C GLN A 63 -7.03 33.20 -9.55
N HIS A 64 -7.41 32.06 -10.12
CA HIS A 64 -6.49 30.97 -10.42
C HIS A 64 -5.63 31.36 -11.63
N LEU A 65 -4.31 31.35 -11.46
CA LEU A 65 -3.36 31.73 -12.51
C LEU A 65 -2.71 30.52 -13.16
N LEU A 66 -2.32 29.53 -12.35
CA LEU A 66 -1.65 28.34 -12.84
C LEU A 66 -2.00 27.12 -11.99
N LYS A 67 -1.70 25.95 -12.55
CA LYS A 67 -1.94 24.67 -11.91
C LYS A 67 -0.80 23.71 -12.26
N ALA A 68 -0.07 23.30 -11.24
CA ALA A 68 0.89 22.21 -11.33
C ALA A 68 0.22 20.91 -10.84
N SER A 69 0.42 19.81 -11.56
CA SER A 69 -0.10 18.50 -11.15
C SER A 69 0.91 17.40 -11.40
N VAL A 70 1.09 16.54 -10.41
CA VAL A 70 1.94 15.35 -10.50
C VAL A 70 1.02 14.13 -10.40
N PRO A 71 0.68 13.50 -11.54
CA PRO A 71 0.04 12.19 -11.53
C PRO A 71 1.07 11.12 -11.17
N MET A 72 0.63 10.10 -10.46
CA MET A 72 1.51 9.05 -9.98
C MET A 72 0.83 7.70 -10.04
N ILE A 73 1.57 6.72 -10.56
CA ILE A 73 1.12 5.34 -10.69
C ILE A 73 2.10 4.48 -9.89
N VAL A 74 1.61 3.84 -8.84
CA VAL A 74 2.38 2.88 -8.06
C VAL A 74 1.86 1.49 -8.38
N ALA A 75 2.66 0.70 -9.10
CA ALA A 75 2.38 -0.70 -9.37
C ALA A 75 3.29 -1.57 -8.50
N ARG A 76 2.72 -2.61 -7.87
CA ARG A 76 3.54 -3.62 -7.18
C ARG A 76 4.01 -4.64 -8.21
N GLU A 77 5.30 -4.66 -8.46
CA GLU A 77 5.91 -5.71 -9.26
C GLU A 77 6.31 -6.87 -8.33
N ILE A 78 5.57 -7.97 -8.38
CA ILE A 78 5.94 -9.20 -7.67
C ILE A 78 6.87 -9.96 -8.61
N SER A 79 8.17 -9.71 -8.51
CA SER A 79 9.15 -10.67 -9.01
C SER A 79 9.07 -11.89 -8.09
N GLN A 80 8.68 -13.06 -8.62
CA GLN A 80 8.65 -14.29 -7.83
C GLN A 80 10.00 -14.47 -7.13
N PRO A 81 10.06 -14.70 -5.81
CA PRO A 81 11.28 -15.20 -5.23
C PRO A 81 11.53 -16.55 -5.91
N GLU A 82 12.66 -16.67 -6.61
CA GLU A 82 13.19 -17.93 -7.11
C GLU A 82 13.13 -18.95 -5.95
N LEU A 83 12.08 -19.77 -5.94
CA LEU A 83 12.08 -21.01 -5.19
C LEU A 83 13.07 -21.91 -5.93
N SER A 84 14.36 -21.70 -5.68
CA SER A 84 15.37 -22.67 -6.06
C SER A 84 14.93 -24.00 -5.44
N PRO A 85 14.76 -25.07 -6.22
CA PRO A 85 14.51 -26.37 -5.65
C PRO A 85 15.70 -26.67 -4.73
N ARG A 86 15.43 -26.90 -3.43
CA ARG A 86 16.44 -27.44 -2.51
C ARG A 86 16.94 -28.74 -3.15
N ARG A 87 18.10 -28.67 -3.81
CA ARG A 87 18.82 -29.81 -4.34
C ARG A 87 19.36 -30.55 -3.10
N GLY A 88 18.55 -31.47 -2.61
CA GLY A 88 18.78 -32.19 -1.36
C GLY A 88 17.75 -33.29 -1.16
N ALA A 89 17.34 -33.98 -2.24
CA ALA A 89 16.79 -35.32 -2.12
C ALA A 89 17.99 -36.26 -2.13
N SER A 90 18.39 -36.69 -0.94
CA SER A 90 19.35 -37.75 -0.73
C SER A 90 18.73 -39.05 -1.26
N GLU A 91 19.29 -39.58 -2.35
CA GLU A 91 19.20 -41.00 -2.65
C GLU A 91 20.34 -41.69 -1.89
N ASP A 92 20.07 -42.15 -0.67
CA ASP A 92 20.82 -43.28 -0.12
C ASP A 92 19.95 -44.10 0.86
N PRO A 93 19.45 -45.27 0.47
CA PRO A 93 18.63 -46.12 1.32
C PRO A 93 19.44 -46.93 2.36
N ARG A 94 20.73 -46.64 2.61
CA ARG A 94 21.59 -47.45 3.51
C ARG A 94 21.98 -46.82 4.85
N SER A 95 21.45 -45.67 5.25
CA SER A 95 21.95 -44.95 6.45
C SER A 95 20.98 -44.85 7.64
N VAL A 96 20.19 -45.88 7.92
CA VAL A 96 19.50 -45.98 9.23
C VAL A 96 19.73 -47.36 9.84
N GLU A 97 20.92 -47.54 10.41
CA GLU A 97 21.22 -48.60 11.37
C GLU A 97 21.71 -47.93 12.68
N TRP A 98 21.33 -48.52 13.82
CA TRP A 98 21.54 -48.12 15.23
C TRP A 98 20.46 -47.16 15.78
N GLN A 99 19.68 -47.47 16.81
CA GLN A 99 19.78 -48.46 17.89
C GLN A 99 18.39 -48.84 18.44
N GLN A 100 18.18 -50.14 18.69
CA GLN A 100 17.14 -50.67 19.56
C GLN A 100 17.47 -50.32 21.02
N GLY A 101 16.50 -49.76 21.74
CA GLY A 101 16.51 -49.62 23.19
C GLY A 101 15.07 -49.65 23.68
N GLN A 102 14.69 -50.77 24.28
CA GLN A 102 13.36 -51.10 24.80
C GLN A 102 12.86 -50.08 25.84
N ASN A 103 11.53 -49.98 25.95
CA ASN A 103 10.67 -49.51 27.06
C ASN A 103 9.56 -48.65 26.45
N GLY A 104 8.27 -48.86 26.63
CA GLY A 104 7.49 -49.73 27.50
C GLY A 104 6.02 -49.37 27.26
N LEU A 105 5.15 -50.33 27.50
CA LEU A 105 3.72 -50.36 27.22
C LEU A 105 2.95 -49.09 27.65
N GLY A 106 2.03 -48.64 26.79
CA GLY A 106 1.10 -47.55 27.09
C GLY A 106 -0.02 -47.45 26.06
N LEU A 107 -0.96 -48.39 26.13
CA LEU A 107 -2.27 -48.33 25.46
C LEU A 107 -2.94 -46.98 25.72
N ASN A 108 -3.47 -46.32 24.69
CA ASN A 108 -4.69 -45.52 24.80
C ASN A 108 -5.41 -45.43 23.45
N GLN A 109 -6.45 -46.25 23.34
CA GLN A 109 -7.58 -46.05 22.43
C GLN A 109 -8.49 -44.97 23.02
N ALA A 110 -8.88 -43.99 22.20
CA ALA A 110 -10.12 -43.19 22.29
C ALA A 110 -10.05 -42.14 21.17
N SER A 111 -11.06 -41.77 20.40
CA SER A 111 -12.44 -42.22 20.17
C SER A 111 -12.88 -41.47 18.90
N LYS A 112 -13.67 -42.12 18.04
CA LYS A 112 -14.42 -41.44 16.95
C LYS A 112 -15.36 -40.37 17.52
N PRO A 113 -15.83 -39.44 16.68
CA PRO A 113 -17.26 -39.17 16.66
C PRO A 113 -17.89 -39.37 15.27
N GLN A 114 -18.96 -40.17 15.25
CA GLN A 114 -19.98 -40.23 14.20
C GLN A 114 -21.02 -39.13 14.42
N HIS A 115 -21.44 -38.49 13.31
CA HIS A 115 -22.76 -37.96 12.96
C HIS A 115 -23.75 -37.47 14.04
N GLN A 116 -24.26 -36.24 13.87
CA GLN A 116 -25.68 -35.92 13.57
C GLN A 116 -25.83 -34.38 13.46
N SER A 117 -26.18 -33.84 12.29
CA SER A 117 -27.56 -33.53 11.83
C SER A 117 -28.28 -32.46 12.67
N GLY A 118 -28.31 -31.23 12.13
CA GLY A 118 -29.16 -30.13 12.58
C GLY A 118 -29.84 -29.48 11.37
N PHE A 119 -31.11 -29.82 11.19
CA PHE A 119 -32.14 -29.21 10.32
C PHE A 119 -32.17 -27.68 10.42
N VAL A 120 -32.30 -26.94 9.30
CA VAL A 120 -33.30 -25.86 9.04
C VAL A 120 -33.21 -25.45 7.56
N ARG A 121 -34.28 -25.62 6.76
CA ARG A 121 -34.65 -24.63 5.74
C ARG A 121 -36.12 -24.72 5.39
N GLY A 122 -36.85 -23.67 5.74
CA GLY A 122 -38.25 -23.46 5.41
C GLY A 122 -38.45 -23.10 3.94
N ARG A 123 -39.64 -23.47 3.46
CA ARG A 123 -40.34 -22.91 2.29
C ARG A 123 -40.47 -21.38 2.47
N ARG A 124 -40.58 -20.53 1.45
CA ARG A 124 -41.59 -20.51 0.38
C ARG A 124 -41.16 -19.48 -0.68
N SER A 125 -41.52 -19.78 -1.93
CA SER A 125 -41.51 -18.90 -3.09
C SER A 125 -42.53 -17.77 -2.94
N GLU A 126 -42.15 -16.58 -3.41
CA GLU A 126 -42.97 -15.65 -4.19
C GLU A 126 -42.11 -15.11 -5.35
#